data_AF-A0A7J4PZQ6-F1
#
_entry.id   AF-A0A7J4PZQ6-F1
#
_cell.length_a   1.000
_cell.length_b   1.000
_cell.length_c   1.000
_cell.angle_alpha   90.00
_cell.angle_beta   90.00
_cell.angle_gamma   90.00
#
_symmetry.space_group_name_H-M   'P 1'
#
loop_
_entity.id
_entity.type
_entity.pdbx_description
1 polymer ?
#
loop_
_entity_poly.entity_id
_entity_poly.type
_entity_poly.pdbx_seq_one_letter_code
_entity_poly.pdbx_strand_id
1 'polypeptide(L)'
;MSKLRGNIRYRFRSDEHDINVLLEGDSSWVDERVKELGLEGVGWSMPIGSEVIATNTSGVVPVKGGSKDALDDSPMGEKPLDMGPTPDPSRIPVVRRP
;
A
#
# COMPACT_ATOMS: atom_id res chain seq x y z
N MET A 1 -8.49 17.45 21.66
CA MET A 1 -8.38 17.23 20.20
C MET A 1 -6.96 16.77 19.91
N SER A 2 -6.77 15.48 19.70
CA SER A 2 -5.45 14.91 19.35
C SER A 2 -5.02 15.43 17.98
N LYS A 3 -3.87 16.11 17.91
CA LYS A 3 -3.31 16.63 16.66
C LYS A 3 -2.91 15.45 15.77
N LEU A 4 -3.55 15.33 14.60
CA LEU A 4 -3.16 14.35 13.59
C LEU A 4 -1.72 14.66 13.16
N ARG A 5 -0.89 13.63 13.03
CA ARG A 5 0.51 13.75 12.59
C ARG A 5 0.69 13.01 11.26
N GLY A 6 1.51 13.57 10.38
CA GLY A 6 1.78 13.03 9.05
C GLY A 6 0.82 13.57 8.00
N ASN A 7 0.69 12.84 6.88
CA ASN A 7 -0.12 13.26 5.76
C ASN A 7 -1.60 13.13 6.09
N ILE A 8 -2.33 14.24 5.95
CA ILE A 8 -3.77 14.31 6.16
C ILE A 8 -4.47 14.85 4.93
N ARG A 9 -5.74 14.47 4.79
CA ARG A 9 -6.69 14.98 3.82
C ARG A 9 -7.75 15.76 4.58
N TYR A 10 -7.89 17.03 4.27
CA TYR A 10 -8.97 17.87 4.73
C TYR A 10 -10.01 18.02 3.61
N ARG A 11 -11.29 17.87 3.95
CA ARG A 11 -12.38 18.05 3.00
C ARG A 11 -13.48 18.91 3.60
N PHE A 12 -13.93 19.87 2.82
CA PHE A 12 -15.04 20.76 3.12
C PHE A 12 -15.98 20.80 1.91
N ARG A 13 -17.28 20.72 2.17
CA ARG A 13 -18.34 20.82 1.17
C ARG A 13 -19.44 21.71 1.72
N SER A 14 -19.82 22.73 0.97
CA SER A 14 -20.95 23.60 1.26
C SER A 14 -22.03 23.37 0.20
N ASP A 15 -23.17 22.82 0.62
CA ASP A 15 -24.32 22.59 -0.27
C ASP A 15 -25.08 23.90 -0.59
N GLU A 16 -24.93 24.93 0.24
CA GLU A 16 -25.58 26.24 0.01
C GLU A 16 -24.83 27.07 -1.05
N HIS A 17 -23.51 26.90 -1.13
CA HIS A 17 -22.65 27.71 -2.00
C HIS A 17 -22.08 26.90 -3.17
N ASP A 18 -22.40 25.60 -3.29
CA ASP A 18 -21.84 24.65 -4.26
C ASP A 18 -20.30 24.62 -4.28
N ILE A 19 -19.67 24.81 -3.12
CA ILE A 19 -18.20 24.84 -2.98
C ILE A 19 -17.71 23.49 -2.45
N ASN A 20 -16.69 22.93 -3.10
CA ASN A 20 -15.96 21.75 -2.63
C ASN A 20 -14.46 22.07 -2.53
N VAL A 21 -13.89 21.88 -1.34
CA VAL A 21 -12.47 22.08 -1.05
C VAL A 21 -11.87 20.77 -0.58
N LEU A 22 -10.78 20.36 -1.22
CA LEU A 22 -9.98 19.20 -0.87
C LEU A 22 -8.51 19.64 -0.73
N LEU A 23 -7.92 19.43 0.45
CA LEU A 23 -6.51 19.72 0.73
C LEU A 23 -5.83 18.44 1.20
N GLU A 24 -4.70 18.08 0.59
CA GLU A 24 -3.93 16.89 0.93
C GLU A 24 -2.46 17.27 1.11
N GLY A 25 -1.87 16.85 2.22
CA GLY A 25 -0.48 17.18 2.50
C GLY A 25 -0.11 16.93 3.95
N ASP A 26 1.03 17.46 4.38
CA ASP A 26 1.44 17.38 5.78
C ASP A 26 0.44 18.11 6.69
N SER A 27 0.19 17.55 7.87
CA SER A 27 -0.70 18.11 8.89
C SER A 27 -0.44 19.59 9.18
N SER A 28 0.82 20.03 9.26
CA SER A 28 1.14 21.44 9.55
C SER A 28 0.78 22.37 8.39
N TRP A 29 1.01 21.93 7.15
CA TRP A 29 0.67 22.67 5.94
C TRP A 29 -0.84 22.77 5.76
N VAL A 30 -1.56 21.66 5.97
CA VAL A 30 -3.03 21.64 5.86
C VAL A 30 -3.66 22.54 6.91
N ASP A 31 -3.19 22.49 8.17
CA ASP A 31 -3.68 23.37 9.24
C ASP A 31 -3.49 24.85 8.88
N GLU A 32 -2.33 25.24 8.32
CA GLU A 32 -2.06 26.61 7.89
C GLU A 32 -3.02 27.06 6.78
N ARG A 33 -3.27 26.21 5.78
CA ARG A 33 -4.20 26.56 4.67
C ARG A 33 -5.65 26.60 5.10
N VAL A 34 -6.07 25.71 5.99
CA VAL A 34 -7.42 25.74 6.57
C VAL A 34 -7.64 27.05 7.34
N LYS A 35 -6.62 27.49 8.10
CA LYS A 35 -6.65 28.76 8.82
C LYS A 35 -6.70 29.97 7.88
N GLU A 36 -5.87 29.99 6.84
CA GLU A 36 -5.85 31.06 5.83
C GLU A 36 -7.20 31.19 5.11
N LEU A 37 -7.86 30.07 4.82
CA LEU A 37 -9.18 30.03 4.19
C LEU A 37 -10.34 30.28 5.15
N GLY A 38 -10.08 30.42 6.46
CA GLY A 38 -11.12 30.59 7.48
C GLY A 38 -12.06 29.38 7.60
N LEU A 39 -11.59 28.19 7.19
CA LEU A 39 -12.38 26.95 7.23
C LEU A 39 -12.20 26.18 8.54
N GLU A 40 -11.76 26.86 9.61
CA GLU A 40 -11.58 26.25 10.92
C GLU A 40 -12.92 25.75 11.48
N GLY A 41 -13.02 24.45 11.77
CA GLY A 41 -14.18 23.85 12.42
C GLY A 41 -15.35 23.47 11.51
N VAL A 42 -15.30 23.78 10.20
CA VAL A 42 -16.39 23.46 9.25
C VAL A 42 -16.12 22.22 8.38
N GLY A 43 -14.87 21.80 8.23
CA GLY A 43 -14.51 20.59 7.48
C GLY A 43 -13.97 19.46 8.35
N TRP A 44 -13.74 18.32 7.71
CA TRP A 44 -13.24 17.11 8.37
C TRP A 44 -11.84 16.77 7.85
N SER A 45 -10.95 16.38 8.77
CA SER A 45 -9.60 15.90 8.45
C SER A 45 -9.48 14.40 8.72
N MET A 46 -8.91 13.67 7.76
CA MET A 46 -8.58 12.25 7.87
C MET A 46 -7.10 12.01 7.60
N PRO A 47 -6.43 11.10 8.32
CA PRO A 47 -5.10 10.66 7.92
C PRO A 47 -5.17 9.95 6.57
N ILE A 48 -4.26 10.29 5.66
CA ILE A 48 -4.08 9.53 4.41
C ILE A 48 -3.21 8.34 4.79
N GLY A 49 -3.76 7.13 4.63
CA GLY A 49 -3.10 5.88 5.04
C GLY A 49 -1.64 5.85 4.57
N SER A 50 -0.72 5.71 5.52
CA SER A 50 0.68 5.44 5.25
C SER A 50 0.82 4.18 4.39
N GLU A 51 1.89 4.10 3.61
CA GLU A 51 2.25 2.92 2.82
C GLU A 51 1.97 1.64 3.62
N VAL A 52 1.20 0.73 3.02
CA VAL A 52 0.94 -0.58 3.60
C VAL A 52 2.29 -1.29 3.65
N ILE A 53 2.93 -1.26 4.81
CA ILE A 53 4.05 -2.17 5.08
C ILE A 53 3.41 -3.55 5.00
N ALA A 54 3.75 -4.29 3.95
CA ALA A 54 3.34 -5.68 3.78
C ALA A 54 3.78 -6.44 5.03
N THR A 55 2.86 -6.56 5.99
CA THR A 55 3.06 -7.42 7.14
C THR A 55 2.91 -8.80 6.56
N ASN A 56 4.04 -9.47 6.32
CA ASN A 56 4.05 -10.87 5.92
C ASN A 56 3.22 -11.61 6.98
N THR A 57 1.97 -11.96 6.63
CA THR A 57 1.08 -12.76 7.49
C THR A 57 1.56 -14.21 7.57
N SER A 58 2.55 -14.55 6.73
CA SER A 58 3.48 -15.65 6.95
C SER A 58 4.28 -15.38 8.22
N GLY A 59 4.09 -16.19 9.27
CA GLY A 59 4.78 -16.10 10.57
C GLY A 59 6.30 -16.35 10.52
N VAL A 60 7.00 -15.82 9.52
CA VAL A 60 8.45 -15.86 9.41
C VAL A 60 9.01 -14.59 10.03
N VAL A 61 9.50 -14.73 11.26
CA VAL A 61 10.29 -13.69 11.94
C VAL A 61 11.54 -13.39 11.10
N PRO A 62 11.74 -12.15 10.61
CA PRO A 62 13.00 -11.79 9.99
C PRO A 62 14.07 -11.74 11.09
N VAL A 63 15.09 -12.58 10.96
CA VAL A 63 16.26 -12.56 11.83
C VAL A 63 16.92 -11.18 11.68
N LYS A 64 16.88 -10.39 12.76
CA LYS A 64 17.64 -9.14 12.85
C LYS A 64 19.13 -9.47 12.77
N GLY A 65 19.77 -9.15 11.66
CA GLY A 65 21.23 -9.17 11.54
C GLY A 65 21.71 -9.78 10.24
N GLY A 66 21.59 -9.02 9.16
CA GLY A 66 22.22 -9.33 7.88
C GLY A 66 22.17 -8.08 7.04
N SER A 67 23.33 -7.47 6.83
CA SER A 67 23.53 -6.39 5.87
C SER A 67 22.83 -6.70 4.56
N LYS A 68 22.17 -5.68 4.00
CA LYS A 68 21.85 -5.62 2.58
C LYS A 68 23.13 -5.94 1.80
N ASP A 69 22.98 -6.62 0.67
CA ASP A 69 24.03 -6.87 -0.33
C ASP A 69 24.84 -8.16 -0.16
N ALA A 70 24.17 -9.29 -0.29
CA ALA A 70 24.71 -10.47 -0.98
C ALA A 70 23.53 -11.30 -1.46
N LEU A 71 23.22 -11.23 -2.76
CA LEU A 71 22.49 -12.30 -3.42
C LEU A 71 23.37 -13.53 -3.31
N ASP A 72 23.07 -14.38 -2.35
CA ASP A 72 23.66 -15.70 -2.21
C ASP A 72 23.22 -16.53 -3.41
N ASP A 73 24.06 -16.57 -4.44
CA ASP A 73 23.91 -17.37 -5.67
C ASP A 73 24.19 -18.87 -5.38
N SER A 74 23.88 -19.30 -4.16
CA SER A 74 23.86 -20.70 -3.78
C SER A 74 22.77 -21.40 -4.58
N PRO A 75 23.05 -22.51 -5.27
CA PRO A 75 22.01 -23.24 -5.98
C PRO A 75 20.92 -23.59 -4.96
N MET A 76 19.71 -23.03 -5.16
CA MET A 76 18.54 -23.44 -4.38
C MET A 76 18.52 -24.96 -4.39
N GLY A 77 18.50 -25.55 -3.19
CA GLY A 77 18.88 -26.94 -2.95
C GLY A 77 18.24 -27.97 -3.86
N GLU A 78 18.77 -29.21 -3.78
CA GLU A 78 18.38 -30.33 -4.64
C GLU A 78 16.87 -30.36 -4.90
N LYS A 79 16.52 -30.41 -6.19
CA LYS A 79 15.14 -30.49 -6.66
C LYS A 79 14.41 -31.58 -5.88
N PRO A 80 13.17 -31.34 -5.39
CA PRO A 80 12.41 -32.36 -4.68
C PRO A 80 12.43 -33.69 -5.43
N LEU A 81 12.80 -34.75 -4.71
CA LEU A 81 13.00 -36.09 -5.27
C LEU A 81 11.75 -36.63 -5.97
N ASP A 82 10.57 -36.14 -5.56
CA ASP A 82 9.29 -36.53 -6.13
C ASP A 82 8.50 -35.28 -6.58
N MET A 83 8.39 -35.11 -7.90
CA MET A 83 7.57 -34.08 -8.54
C MET A 83 6.22 -34.64 -9.00
N GLY A 84 5.84 -35.84 -8.54
CA GLY A 84 4.69 -36.57 -9.01
C GLY A 84 4.90 -37.22 -10.39
N PRO A 85 3.86 -37.89 -10.91
CA PRO A 85 3.93 -38.54 -12.21
C PRO A 85 4.17 -37.52 -13.34
N THR A 86 4.91 -37.93 -14.37
CA THR A 86 5.10 -37.11 -15.56
C THR A 86 3.75 -36.74 -16.18
N PRO A 87 3.52 -35.46 -16.52
CA PRO A 87 2.27 -35.04 -17.14
C PRO A 87 2.11 -35.74 -18.49
N ASP A 88 0.92 -36.30 -18.75
CA ASP A 88 0.59 -36.99 -19.98
C ASP A 88 0.26 -35.98 -21.09
N PRO A 89 1.11 -35.85 -22.13
CA PRO A 89 0.91 -34.88 -23.21
C PRO A 89 -0.32 -35.19 -24.08
N SER A 90 -0.88 -36.42 -24.02
CA SER A 90 -2.07 -36.80 -24.77
C SER A 90 -3.36 -36.12 -24.26
N ARG A 91 -3.32 -35.52 -23.05
CA ARG A 91 -4.44 -34.76 -22.48
C ARG A 91 -4.53 -33.32 -22.99
N ILE A 92 -3.54 -32.83 -23.73
CA ILE A 92 -3.54 -31.46 -24.24
C ILE A 92 -4.44 -31.40 -25.48
N PRO A 93 -5.51 -30.58 -25.51
CA PRO A 93 -6.37 -30.47 -26.67
C PRO A 93 -5.62 -29.86 -27.86
N VAL A 94 -5.77 -30.46 -29.05
CA VAL A 94 -5.15 -29.96 -30.28
C VAL A 94 -5.87 -28.69 -30.75
N VAL A 95 -5.17 -27.56 -30.72
CA VAL A 95 -5.68 -26.30 -31.26
C VAL A 95 -5.48 -26.27 -32.77
N ARG A 96 -6.56 -26.41 -33.55
CA ARG A 96 -6.54 -26.16 -35.00
C ARG A 96 -6.72 -24.66 -35.23
N ARG A 97 -5.75 -24.00 -35.87
CA ARG A 97 -5.91 -22.63 -36.37
C ARG A 97 -6.58 -22.69 -37.75
N PRO A 98 -7.61 -21.88 -38.04
CA PRO A 98 -8.24 -21.80 -39.35
C PRO A 98 -7.33 -21.16 -40.41
#